data_AF-A0A3G9GD94-F1
#
_entry.id   AF-A0A3G9GD94-F1
#
_cell.length_a   1.000
_cell.length_b   1.000
_cell.length_c   1.000
_cell.angle_alpha   90.00
_cell.angle_beta   90.00
_cell.angle_gamma   90.00
#
_symmetry.space_group_name_H-M   'P 1'
#
loop_
_entity.id
_entity.type
_entity.pdbx_description
1 polymer ?
#
loop_
_entity_poly.entity_id
_entity_poly.type
_entity_poly.pdbx_seq_one_letter_code
_entity_poly.pdbx_strand_id
1 'polypeptide(L)'
;MSLNPEGLGLYHDRLAAMIAALRDLPQPLVKGRACAAGTLTSMQRRIEKLLTDWETRAMTEVDRKDVSRDGATLRMLREDKWVFADFEGVAFDLPQAGNSLSFVEAMATLEAAQATAVSG
;
A
#
# COMPACT_ATOMS: atom_id res chain seq x y z
N MET A 1 -12.89 3.87 -18.11
CA MET A 1 -13.08 3.88 -16.65
C MET A 1 -11.80 4.44 -16.07
N SER A 2 -11.89 5.56 -15.34
CA SER A 2 -10.74 6.28 -14.78
C SER A 2 -10.42 5.78 -13.37
N LEU A 3 -9.36 6.25 -12.74
CA LEU A 3 -9.16 6.00 -11.31
C LEU A 3 -10.31 6.62 -10.48
N ASN A 4 -10.57 6.06 -9.30
CA ASN A 4 -11.45 6.64 -8.29
C ASN A 4 -10.62 7.51 -7.33
N PRO A 5 -10.85 8.85 -7.24
CA PRO A 5 -10.03 9.75 -6.42
C PRO A 5 -10.15 9.47 -4.91
N GLU A 6 -11.34 9.14 -4.41
CA GLU A 6 -11.54 8.82 -2.99
C GLU A 6 -10.82 7.50 -2.64
N GLY A 7 -10.94 6.50 -3.51
CA GLY A 7 -10.23 5.23 -3.36
C GLY A 7 -8.70 5.41 -3.41
N LEU A 8 -8.22 6.30 -4.28
CA LEU A 8 -6.79 6.59 -4.42
C LEU A 8 -6.24 7.32 -3.18
N GLY A 9 -6.99 8.27 -2.62
CA GLY A 9 -6.65 8.95 -1.37
C GLY A 9 -6.59 7.98 -0.19
N LEU A 10 -7.60 7.11 -0.03
CA LEU A 10 -7.59 6.10 1.03
C LEU A 10 -6.41 5.12 0.89
N TYR A 11 -6.10 4.71 -0.35
CA TYR A 11 -4.97 3.83 -0.62
C TYR A 11 -3.64 4.50 -0.25
N HIS A 12 -3.46 5.77 -0.63
CA HIS A 12 -2.31 6.58 -0.23
C HIS A 12 -2.14 6.64 1.29
N ASP A 13 -3.20 6.99 2.02
CA ASP A 13 -3.13 7.19 3.47
C ASP A 13 -2.79 5.90 4.22
N ARG A 14 -3.32 4.76 3.74
CA ARG A 14 -3.00 3.45 4.30
C ARG A 14 -1.55 3.04 3.99
N LEU A 15 -1.04 3.33 2.79
CA LEU A 15 0.38 3.12 2.48
C LEU A 15 1.26 3.96 3.40
N ALA A 16 0.96 5.24 3.57
CA ALA A 16 1.70 6.16 4.43
C ALA A 16 1.72 5.68 5.89
N ALA A 17 0.57 5.26 6.43
CA ALA A 17 0.47 4.70 7.78
C ALA A 17 1.28 3.42 7.95
N MET A 18 1.21 2.50 6.98
CA MET A 18 1.99 1.26 7.04
C MET A 18 3.50 1.55 6.99
N ILE A 19 3.95 2.49 6.16
CA ILE A 19 5.35 2.89 6.07
C ILE A 19 5.82 3.59 7.35
N ALA A 20 4.98 4.41 7.98
CA ALA A 20 5.28 5.01 9.27
C ALA A 20 5.50 3.92 10.34
N ALA A 21 4.58 2.96 10.44
CA ALA A 21 4.72 1.83 11.36
C ALA A 21 6.00 1.01 11.10
N LEU A 22 6.39 0.81 9.84
CA LEU A 22 7.65 0.14 9.48
C LEU A 22 8.90 0.92 9.91
N ARG A 23 8.86 2.25 9.90
CA ARG A 23 9.98 3.10 10.33
C ARG A 23 10.17 3.07 11.85
N ASP A 24 9.08 2.88 12.59
CA ASP A 24 9.10 2.80 14.06
C ASP A 24 9.60 1.44 14.58
N LEU A 25 9.74 0.43 13.71
CA LEU A 25 10.34 -0.84 14.09
C LEU A 25 11.85 -0.69 14.40
N PRO A 26 12.41 -1.57 15.27
CA PRO A 26 13.84 -1.59 15.55
C PRO A 26 14.69 -1.68 14.28
N GLN A 27 15.67 -0.77 14.18
CA GLN A 27 16.56 -0.66 13.03
C GLN A 27 17.86 -1.47 13.23
N PRO A 28 18.49 -1.97 12.16
CA PRO A 28 18.07 -1.85 10.76
C PRO A 28 16.94 -2.82 10.40
N LEU A 29 16.06 -2.41 9.49
CA LEU A 29 15.17 -3.35 8.81
C LEU A 29 16.00 -4.35 8.00
N VAL A 30 15.72 -5.64 8.17
CA VAL A 30 16.39 -6.73 7.44
C VAL A 30 15.36 -7.60 6.73
N LYS A 31 15.82 -8.32 5.70
CA LYS A 31 15.05 -9.38 5.00
C LYS A 31 13.67 -8.90 4.51
N GLY A 32 12.60 -9.61 4.87
CA GLY A 32 11.22 -9.34 4.49
C GLY A 32 10.75 -7.94 4.86
N ARG A 33 11.20 -7.40 6.01
CA ARG A 33 10.87 -6.03 6.43
C ARG A 33 11.44 -4.98 5.50
N ALA A 34 12.70 -5.15 5.09
CA ALA A 34 13.35 -4.23 4.15
C ALA A 34 12.69 -4.32 2.75
N CYS A 35 12.36 -5.54 2.31
CA CYS A 35 11.65 -5.78 1.05
C CYS A 35 10.28 -5.07 1.02
N ALA A 36 9.46 -5.29 2.05
CA ALA A 36 8.15 -4.65 2.19
C ALA A 36 8.27 -3.13 2.27
N ALA A 37 9.16 -2.60 3.12
CA ALA A 37 9.34 -1.15 3.26
C ALA A 37 9.74 -0.47 1.94
N GLY A 38 10.69 -1.04 1.20
CA GLY A 38 11.11 -0.51 -0.11
C GLY A 38 9.98 -0.55 -1.14
N THR A 39 9.24 -1.66 -1.17
CA THR A 39 8.14 -1.88 -2.12
C THR A 39 6.98 -0.91 -1.85
N LEU A 40 6.51 -0.83 -0.61
CA LEU A 40 5.42 0.06 -0.22
C LEU A 40 5.80 1.53 -0.41
N THR A 41 7.05 1.92 -0.11
CA THR A 41 7.53 3.30 -0.35
C THR A 41 7.51 3.66 -1.83
N SER A 42 7.88 2.73 -2.71
CA SER A 42 7.82 2.93 -4.16
C SER A 42 6.37 3.13 -4.63
N MET A 43 5.44 2.34 -4.10
CA MET A 43 4.01 2.50 -4.37
C MET A 43 3.50 3.86 -3.87
N GLN A 44 3.77 4.23 -2.62
CA GLN A 44 3.32 5.50 -2.05
C GLN A 44 3.75 6.68 -2.93
N ARG A 45 5.02 6.76 -3.32
CA ARG A 45 5.53 7.83 -4.20
C ARG A 45 4.82 7.88 -5.55
N ARG A 46 4.45 6.73 -6.11
CA ARG A 46 3.67 6.66 -7.35
C ARG A 46 2.29 7.28 -7.13
N ILE A 47 1.62 6.90 -6.04
CA ILE A 47 0.28 7.41 -5.72
C ILE A 47 0.31 8.92 -5.40
N GLU A 48 1.28 9.39 -4.62
CA GLU A 48 1.52 10.82 -4.35
C GLU A 48 1.66 11.63 -5.66
N LYS A 49 2.46 11.11 -6.59
CA LYS A 49 2.61 11.73 -7.91
C LYS A 49 1.30 11.77 -8.67
N LEU A 50 0.53 10.67 -8.69
CA LEU A 50 -0.75 10.61 -9.38
C LEU A 50 -1.78 11.57 -8.80
N LEU A 51 -1.82 11.71 -7.48
CA LEU A 51 -2.68 12.69 -6.79
C LEU A 51 -2.31 14.13 -7.18
N THR A 52 -1.01 14.43 -7.23
CA THR A 52 -0.50 15.75 -7.67
C THR A 52 -0.82 16.02 -9.14
N ASP A 53 -0.56 15.05 -10.02
CA ASP A 53 -0.85 15.15 -11.45
C ASP A 53 -2.35 15.38 -11.70
N TRP A 54 -3.22 14.81 -10.85
CA TRP A 54 -4.67 14.95 -10.97
C TRP A 54 -5.15 16.40 -10.92
N GLU A 55 -4.45 17.26 -10.18
CA GLU A 55 -4.78 18.68 -10.10
C GLU A 55 -4.56 19.41 -11.44
N THR A 56 -3.76 18.83 -12.33
CA THR A 56 -3.29 19.49 -13.57
C THR A 56 -3.67 18.76 -14.86
N ARG A 57 -4.03 17.47 -14.79
CA ARG A 57 -4.44 16.68 -15.96
C ARG A 57 -5.46 15.60 -15.63
N ALA A 58 -6.21 15.19 -16.65
CA ALA A 58 -7.05 14.00 -16.56
C ALA A 58 -6.22 12.73 -16.38
N MET A 59 -6.76 11.78 -15.60
CA MET A 59 -6.18 10.46 -15.46
C MET A 59 -6.39 9.61 -16.70
N THR A 60 -5.35 8.84 -17.03
CA THR A 60 -5.31 7.99 -18.21
C THR A 60 -5.49 6.52 -17.84
N GLU A 61 -5.77 5.70 -18.85
CA GLU A 61 -5.78 4.25 -18.72
C GLU A 61 -4.40 3.69 -18.31
N VAL A 62 -3.31 4.40 -18.63
CA VAL A 62 -1.95 4.03 -18.20
C VAL A 62 -1.81 4.19 -16.69
N ASP A 63 -2.26 5.32 -16.14
CA ASP A 63 -2.25 5.57 -14.69
C ASP A 63 -3.05 4.49 -13.95
N ARG A 64 -4.23 4.15 -14.46
CA ARG A 64 -5.06 3.07 -13.91
C ARG A 64 -4.34 1.72 -13.93
N LYS A 65 -3.69 1.36 -15.03
CA LYS A 65 -2.93 0.11 -15.16
C LYS A 65 -1.75 0.07 -14.19
N ASP A 66 -1.09 1.18 -13.96
CA ASP A 66 0.02 1.25 -13.02
C ASP A 66 -0.43 1.02 -11.58
N VAL A 67 -1.55 1.64 -11.15
CA VAL A 67 -2.15 1.36 -9.83
C VAL A 67 -2.71 -0.07 -9.76
N SER A 68 -3.25 -0.59 -10.85
CA SER A 68 -3.78 -1.97 -10.94
C SER A 68 -2.71 -3.03 -10.65
N ARG A 69 -1.48 -2.80 -11.11
CA ARG A 69 -0.35 -3.72 -10.89
C ARG A 69 0.05 -3.84 -9.42
N ASP A 70 -0.16 -2.80 -8.63
CA ASP A 70 0.18 -2.83 -7.20
C ASP A 70 -0.58 -3.95 -6.47
N GLY A 71 -1.82 -4.28 -6.87
CA GLY A 71 -2.60 -5.35 -6.26
C GLY A 71 -1.92 -6.72 -6.32
N ALA A 72 -1.28 -7.06 -7.44
CA ALA A 72 -0.52 -8.30 -7.56
C ALA A 72 0.74 -8.30 -6.67
N THR A 73 1.39 -7.14 -6.51
CA THR A 73 2.56 -7.01 -5.64
C THR A 73 2.17 -7.06 -4.16
N LEU A 74 1.07 -6.42 -3.75
CA LEU A 74 0.54 -6.53 -2.39
C LEU A 74 0.18 -7.97 -2.05
N ARG A 75 -0.45 -8.69 -2.98
CA ARG A 75 -0.75 -10.12 -2.83
C ARG A 75 0.52 -10.95 -2.66
N MET A 76 1.54 -10.71 -3.48
CA MET A 76 2.84 -11.38 -3.37
C MET A 76 3.47 -11.16 -1.98
N LEU A 77 3.52 -9.91 -1.49
CA LEU A 77 4.06 -9.61 -0.16
C LEU A 77 3.28 -10.32 0.95
N ARG A 78 1.96 -10.40 0.83
CA ARG A 78 1.08 -11.10 1.77
C ARG A 78 1.33 -12.62 1.81
N GLU A 79 1.55 -13.22 0.64
CA GLU A 79 1.62 -14.68 0.48
C GLU A 79 3.04 -15.23 0.57
N ASP A 80 4.08 -14.39 0.43
CA ASP A 80 5.47 -14.81 0.61
C ASP A 80 5.77 -15.10 2.08
N LYS A 81 5.92 -16.39 2.39
CA LYS A 81 6.26 -16.89 3.73
C LYS A 81 7.51 -16.28 4.34
N TRP A 82 8.49 -15.89 3.53
CA TRP A 82 9.72 -15.29 4.02
C TRP A 82 9.52 -13.82 4.36
N VAL A 83 8.56 -13.16 3.71
CA VAL A 83 8.21 -11.77 4.01
C VAL A 83 7.35 -11.72 5.27
N PHE A 84 6.21 -12.41 5.30
CA PHE A 84 5.28 -12.25 6.43
C PHE A 84 5.80 -12.84 7.74
N ALA A 85 6.65 -13.88 7.70
CA ALA A 85 7.24 -14.45 8.91
C ALA A 85 8.12 -13.43 9.67
N ASP A 86 8.77 -12.51 8.96
CA ASP A 86 9.54 -11.44 9.60
C ASP A 86 8.62 -10.42 10.32
N PHE A 87 7.30 -10.48 10.15
CA PHE A 87 6.32 -9.59 10.79
C PHE A 87 5.51 -10.26 11.91
N GLU A 88 5.89 -11.46 12.33
CA GLU A 88 5.23 -12.12 13.46
C GLU A 88 5.26 -11.23 14.72
N GLY A 89 4.10 -11.03 15.34
CA GLY A 89 3.93 -10.17 16.51
C GLY A 89 3.94 -8.65 16.25
N VAL A 90 4.08 -8.21 14.99
CA VAL A 90 3.99 -6.80 14.61
C VAL A 90 2.53 -6.45 14.30
N ALA A 91 2.06 -5.37 14.91
CA ALA A 91 0.73 -4.83 14.72
C ALA A 91 0.78 -3.52 13.90
N PHE A 92 -0.20 -3.31 13.03
CA PHE A 92 -0.33 -2.16 12.15
C PHE A 92 -1.66 -1.46 12.36
N ASP A 93 -1.64 -0.17 12.66
CA ASP A 93 -2.85 0.65 12.78
C ASP A 93 -3.08 1.42 11.47
N LEU A 94 -3.97 0.90 10.62
CA LEU A 94 -4.29 1.54 9.34
C LEU A 94 -5.54 2.43 9.45
N PRO A 95 -5.56 3.59 8.77
CA PRO A 95 -6.73 4.46 8.71
C PRO A 95 -8.00 3.70 8.30
N GLN A 96 -9.06 3.93 9.07
CA GLN A 96 -10.41 3.38 8.84
C GLN A 96 -10.50 1.85 8.91
N ALA A 97 -9.46 1.15 9.40
CA ALA A 97 -9.54 -0.29 9.70
C ALA A 97 -10.25 -0.57 11.04
N GLY A 98 -10.16 0.36 12.00
CA GLY A 98 -10.88 0.31 13.27
C GLY A 98 -10.21 -0.54 14.37
N ASN A 99 -9.17 -1.30 14.04
CA ASN A 99 -8.38 -2.13 14.95
C ASN A 99 -6.93 -2.28 14.46
N SER A 100 -6.05 -2.72 15.36
CA SER A 100 -4.69 -3.12 15.02
C SER A 100 -4.71 -4.42 14.22
N LEU A 101 -3.98 -4.43 13.10
CA LEU A 101 -3.96 -5.51 12.13
C LEU A 101 -2.63 -6.26 12.17
N SER A 102 -2.66 -7.57 11.95
CA SER A 102 -1.46 -8.32 11.56
C SER A 102 -0.96 -7.85 10.18
N PHE A 103 0.28 -8.20 9.83
CA PHE A 103 0.83 -7.88 8.50
C PHE A 103 -0.03 -8.40 7.35
N VAL A 104 -0.56 -9.62 7.47
CA VAL A 104 -1.40 -10.25 6.44
C VAL A 104 -2.72 -9.48 6.27
N GLU A 105 -3.36 -9.10 7.37
CA GLU A 105 -4.59 -8.31 7.37
C GLU A 105 -4.35 -6.88 6.86
N ALA A 106 -3.22 -6.27 7.22
CA ALA A 106 -2.81 -4.96 6.74
C ALA A 106 -2.59 -4.97 5.21
N MET A 107 -1.92 -5.99 4.68
CA MET A 107 -1.75 -6.17 3.23
C MET A 107 -3.08 -6.39 2.51
N ALA A 108 -3.98 -7.20 3.08
CA ALA A 108 -5.33 -7.37 2.52
C ALA A 108 -6.13 -6.05 2.53
N THR A 109 -5.96 -5.23 3.56
CA THR A 109 -6.60 -3.91 3.68
C THR A 109 -6.05 -2.91 2.65
N LEU A 110 -4.75 -2.99 2.32
CA LEU A 110 -4.15 -2.24 1.22
C LEU A 110 -4.67 -2.73 -0.14
N GLU A 111 -4.76 -4.05 -0.36
CA GLU A 111 -5.29 -4.65 -1.59
C GLU A 111 -6.74 -4.21 -1.83
N ALA A 112 -7.57 -4.17 -0.79
CA ALA A 112 -8.95 -3.68 -0.87
C ALA A 112 -9.05 -2.18 -1.21
N ALA A 113 -8.18 -1.35 -0.62
CA ALA A 113 -8.13 0.09 -0.95
C ALA A 113 -7.65 0.31 -2.39
N GLN A 114 -6.62 -0.41 -2.82
CA GLN A 114 -6.13 -0.41 -4.19
C GLN A 114 -7.23 -0.83 -5.19
N ALA A 115 -7.97 -1.90 -4.89
CA ALA A 115 -9.10 -2.34 -5.72
C ALA A 115 -10.18 -1.26 -5.84
N THR A 116 -10.48 -0.56 -4.75
CA THR A 116 -11.40 0.58 -4.74
C THR A 116 -10.88 1.71 -5.64
N ALA A 117 -9.58 2.03 -5.57
CA ALA A 117 -8.94 3.06 -6.40
C ALA A 117 -9.03 2.77 -7.91
N VAL A 118 -9.04 1.50 -8.34
CA VAL A 118 -9.09 1.11 -9.76
C VAL A 118 -10.49 0.76 -10.28
N SER A 119 -11.51 0.80 -9.42
CA SER A 119 -12.90 0.44 -9.73
C SER A 119 -13.79 1.58 -10.23
N GLY A 120 -13.21 2.79 -10.42
CA GLY A 120 -13.89 3.99 -10.92
C GLY A 120 -14.12 4.06 -12.42
#